data_AF-W3VFY8-F1
#
_entry.id   AF-W3VFY8-F1
#
_cell.length_a   1.000
_cell.length_b   1.000
_cell.length_c   1.000
_cell.angle_alpha   90.00
_cell.angle_beta   90.00
_cell.angle_gamma   90.00
#
_symmetry.space_group_name_H-M   'P 1'
#
loop_
_entity.id
_entity.type
_entity.pdbx_description
1 polymer ?
#
loop_
_entity_poly.entity_id
_entity_poly.type
_entity_poly.pdbx_seq_one_letter_code
_entity_poly.pdbx_strand_id
1 'polypeptide(L)'
;MGKRKRSTLAHVPANSSDAKSEHDRIQLEQSKQHINSLSGGKIIIPQKRWYRQRAHANPFSDHSLEYPTQPSEMNWGTIYPTYFDSTTGAHRAGHETKNVEFADVGCGFGGLLMQLAPLFPDTLMLGLEIRVHVTQYVHDKIVALRLAAQRGRIEDSDPQPQPEASSTQATDEDLDEATQNAQLVEAAHLAPGSYDNVGVLRANGMKFLPNFFTKHQLSKLFFLFPDPHFKSRKHKARIISPTLLAEYAYVLRPGGIVYIITDVRQLYDWMDKHLGQHPLFKRLDKDGPELKHDPCVEAVYTATEEGKKVERNRGDKWFSAFLRLADPTE
;
A
#
# COMPACT_ATOMS: atom_id res chain seq x y z
N MET A 1 42.29 -16.61 16.12
CA MET A 1 41.24 -16.02 16.98
C MET A 1 40.82 -14.66 16.41
N GLY A 2 39.85 -14.64 15.49
CA GLY A 2 39.29 -13.39 14.94
C GLY A 2 37.87 -13.21 15.46
N LYS A 3 37.67 -12.23 16.35
CA LYS A 3 36.33 -11.89 16.88
C LYS A 3 35.50 -11.29 15.74
N ARG A 4 34.49 -12.02 15.25
CA ARG A 4 33.42 -11.48 14.39
C ARG A 4 32.68 -10.39 15.18
N LYS A 5 32.70 -9.15 14.67
CA LYS A 5 31.81 -8.08 15.14
C LYS A 5 30.37 -8.52 14.87
N ARG A 6 29.57 -8.70 15.92
CA ARG A 6 28.12 -8.82 15.81
C ARG A 6 27.61 -7.51 15.20
N SER A 7 27.01 -7.59 14.01
CA SER A 7 26.10 -6.57 13.50
C SER A 7 24.94 -6.48 14.49
N THR A 8 24.94 -5.46 15.34
CA THR A 8 23.79 -5.09 16.16
C THR A 8 22.80 -4.39 15.23
N LEU A 9 21.85 -5.16 14.70
CA LEU A 9 20.57 -4.59 14.30
C LEU A 9 20.02 -3.86 15.53
N ALA A 10 19.82 -2.55 15.38
CA ALA A 10 19.06 -1.78 16.33
C ALA A 10 17.59 -2.20 16.22
N HIS A 11 17.25 -3.37 16.78
CA HIS A 11 15.93 -3.58 17.33
C HIS A 11 15.89 -2.75 18.61
N VAL A 12 15.72 -1.43 18.47
CA VAL A 12 15.46 -0.57 19.62
C VAL A 12 14.07 -0.97 20.11
N PRO A 13 13.92 -1.54 21.31
CA PRO A 13 12.61 -1.79 21.86
C PRO A 13 12.05 -0.41 22.25
N ALA A 14 11.39 0.27 21.31
CA ALA A 14 10.68 1.49 21.65
C ALA A 14 9.59 1.13 22.67
N ASN A 15 9.64 1.75 23.85
CA ASN A 15 8.64 1.57 24.88
C ASN A 15 7.35 2.23 24.37
N SER A 16 6.19 1.54 24.41
CA SER A 16 4.94 2.14 23.88
C SER A 16 4.51 3.39 24.66
N SER A 17 5.11 3.63 25.83
CA SER A 17 4.96 4.86 26.60
C SER A 17 5.36 6.12 25.83
N ASP A 18 6.32 6.03 24.89
CA ASP A 18 7.00 7.19 24.28
C ASP A 18 6.44 7.57 22.89
N ALA A 19 5.39 6.89 22.44
CA ALA A 19 4.72 7.18 21.18
C ALA A 19 3.98 8.53 21.23
N LYS A 20 4.03 9.28 20.12
CA LYS A 20 3.47 10.65 20.04
C LYS A 20 1.95 10.70 20.01
N SER A 21 1.30 9.65 19.54
CA SER A 21 -0.15 9.55 19.41
C SER A 21 -0.64 8.14 19.79
N GLU A 22 -1.95 8.01 20.02
CA GLU A 22 -2.59 6.71 20.23
C GLU A 22 -2.48 5.83 18.98
N HIS A 23 -2.67 6.41 17.79
CA HIS A 23 -2.33 5.78 16.51
C HIS A 23 -0.90 5.20 16.47
N ASP A 24 0.11 5.96 16.89
CA ASP A 24 1.51 5.48 16.90
C ASP A 24 1.71 4.34 17.90
N ARG A 25 1.03 4.40 19.06
CA ARG A 25 1.01 3.29 20.02
C ARG A 25 0.44 2.03 19.40
N ILE A 26 -0.71 2.13 18.75
CA ILE A 26 -1.39 0.99 18.11
C ILE A 26 -0.48 0.36 17.06
N GLN A 27 0.14 1.16 16.18
CA GLN A 27 1.05 0.64 15.16
C GLN A 27 2.30 -0.02 15.78
N LEU A 28 2.87 0.59 16.82
CA LEU A 28 4.03 0.04 17.51
C LEU A 28 3.68 -1.27 18.25
N GLU A 29 2.51 -1.35 18.87
CA GLU A 29 2.02 -2.58 19.53
C GLU A 29 1.72 -3.69 18.52
N GLN A 30 1.11 -3.37 17.37
CA GLN A 30 0.92 -4.31 16.26
C GLN A 30 2.26 -4.87 15.76
N SER A 31 3.30 -4.03 15.67
CA SER A 31 4.64 -4.47 15.28
C SER A 31 5.27 -5.44 16.28
N LYS A 32 4.98 -5.28 17.58
CA LYS A 32 5.47 -6.17 18.65
C LYS A 32 4.74 -7.51 18.69
N GLN A 33 3.44 -7.49 18.43
CA GLN A 33 2.59 -8.69 18.37
C GLN A 33 2.69 -9.42 17.03
N HIS A 34 3.51 -8.91 16.11
CA HIS A 34 3.66 -9.45 14.78
C HIS A 34 4.10 -10.92 14.78
N ILE A 35 3.50 -11.72 13.90
CA ILE A 35 3.70 -13.18 13.81
C ILE A 35 5.19 -13.57 13.67
N ASN A 36 5.98 -12.79 12.93
CA ASN A 36 7.42 -13.05 12.77
C ASN A 36 8.27 -12.66 13.98
N SER A 37 7.78 -11.76 14.84
CA SER A 37 8.43 -11.44 16.12
C SER A 37 8.29 -12.60 17.11
N LEU A 38 7.16 -13.32 17.05
CA LEU A 38 6.85 -14.46 17.93
C LEU A 38 7.48 -15.78 17.47
N SER A 39 7.87 -15.88 16.20
CA SER A 39 8.25 -17.15 15.55
C SER A 39 9.71 -17.57 15.73
N GLY A 40 10.42 -17.02 16.74
CA GLY A 40 11.73 -17.50 17.16
C GLY A 40 12.80 -17.52 16.06
N GLY A 41 12.68 -16.67 15.04
CA GLY A 41 13.60 -16.61 13.92
C GLY A 41 13.12 -17.29 12.63
N LYS A 42 11.92 -17.88 12.56
CA LYS A 42 11.32 -18.31 11.28
C LYS A 42 10.51 -17.16 10.64
N ILE A 43 10.62 -16.99 9.32
CA ILE A 43 9.76 -16.07 8.57
C ILE A 43 8.46 -16.81 8.24
N ILE A 44 7.36 -16.33 8.80
CA ILE A 44 6.01 -16.75 8.49
C ILE A 44 5.43 -15.77 7.47
N ILE A 45 4.89 -16.36 6.42
CA ILE A 45 4.23 -15.66 5.32
C ILE A 45 2.73 -15.67 5.60
N PRO A 46 2.06 -14.50 5.64
CA PRO A 46 0.62 -14.46 5.86
C PRO A 46 -0.13 -15.07 4.66
N GLN A 47 -1.25 -15.75 4.91
CA GLN A 47 -2.14 -16.28 3.87
C GLN A 47 -3.51 -15.62 3.96
N LYS A 48 -4.07 -15.14 2.84
CA LYS A 48 -5.32 -14.33 2.85
C LYS A 48 -6.47 -15.02 3.58
N ARG A 49 -6.58 -16.35 3.48
CA ARG A 49 -7.65 -17.14 4.11
C ARG A 49 -7.82 -16.89 5.61
N TRP A 50 -6.75 -16.52 6.33
CA TRP A 50 -6.78 -16.24 7.76
C TRP A 50 -7.10 -14.78 8.11
N TYR A 51 -7.15 -13.91 7.10
CA TYR A 51 -7.36 -12.47 7.23
C TYR A 51 -8.66 -12.02 6.52
N ARG A 52 -9.56 -12.96 6.18
CA ARG A 52 -10.78 -12.64 5.42
C ARG A 52 -11.77 -11.83 6.27
N GLN A 53 -12.11 -10.64 5.78
CA GLN A 53 -13.22 -9.80 6.21
C GLN A 53 -14.18 -9.56 5.02
N ARG A 54 -15.44 -9.20 5.26
CA ARG A 54 -16.38 -8.85 4.16
C ARG A 54 -15.77 -7.76 3.27
N ALA A 55 -15.84 -7.95 1.95
CA ALA A 55 -15.25 -7.05 0.95
C ALA A 55 -15.79 -5.61 0.99
N HIS A 56 -16.99 -5.40 1.53
CA HIS A 56 -17.65 -4.09 1.53
C HIS A 56 -17.69 -3.50 2.95
N ALA A 57 -16.72 -2.64 3.26
CA ALA A 57 -16.82 -1.71 4.38
C ALA A 57 -17.58 -0.46 3.93
N ASN A 58 -18.48 0.07 4.76
CA ASN A 58 -19.07 1.36 4.50
C ASN A 58 -18.06 2.45 4.92
N PRO A 59 -17.53 3.27 3.99
CA PRO A 59 -16.50 4.25 4.32
C PRO A 59 -16.98 5.30 5.34
N PHE A 60 -18.28 5.46 5.51
CA PHE A 60 -18.86 6.45 6.41
C PHE A 60 -19.20 5.92 7.82
N SER A 61 -19.12 4.61 8.07
CA SER A 61 -19.52 4.02 9.37
C SER A 61 -18.36 3.57 10.26
N ASP A 62 -17.11 3.66 9.80
CA ASP A 62 -15.97 3.34 10.65
C ASP A 62 -15.62 4.55 11.51
N HIS A 63 -15.96 4.46 12.80
CA HIS A 63 -15.73 5.50 13.80
C HIS A 63 -14.39 5.35 14.52
N SER A 64 -13.60 4.31 14.17
CA SER A 64 -12.37 3.91 14.85
C SER A 64 -11.11 4.16 14.01
N LEU A 65 -11.14 5.20 13.19
CA LEU A 65 -10.00 5.63 12.38
C LEU A 65 -9.48 6.96 12.94
N GLU A 66 -8.25 6.96 13.41
CA GLU A 66 -7.54 8.18 13.78
C GLU A 66 -6.80 8.73 12.56
N TYR A 67 -6.78 10.06 12.46
CA TYR A 67 -6.09 10.80 11.43
C TYR A 67 -5.20 11.82 12.13
N PRO A 68 -3.98 12.09 11.63
CA PRO A 68 -3.19 13.22 12.12
C PRO A 68 -3.98 14.52 11.93
N THR A 69 -3.78 15.52 12.77
CA THR A 69 -4.53 16.79 12.60
C THR A 69 -4.01 17.59 11.41
N GLN A 70 -2.72 17.41 11.07
CA GLN A 70 -2.03 17.99 9.92
C GLN A 70 -0.84 17.13 9.48
N PRO A 71 -0.33 17.26 8.24
CA PRO A 71 0.72 16.38 7.71
C PRO A 71 2.00 16.30 8.56
N SER A 72 2.40 17.39 9.21
CA SER A 72 3.61 17.42 10.05
C SER A 72 3.49 16.60 11.34
N GLU A 73 2.27 16.20 11.72
CA GLU A 73 2.04 15.33 12.88
C GLU A 73 2.05 13.84 12.51
N MET A 74 2.08 13.50 11.22
CA MET A 74 2.17 12.11 10.79
C MET A 74 3.55 11.55 11.13
N ASN A 75 3.58 10.51 11.97
CA ASN A 75 4.81 9.79 12.28
C ASN A 75 5.06 8.68 11.24
N TRP A 76 5.83 9.01 10.20
CA TRP A 76 6.18 8.04 9.15
C TRP A 76 7.12 6.91 9.63
N GLY A 77 7.76 7.06 10.79
CA GLY A 77 8.74 6.08 11.31
C GLY A 77 8.15 4.77 11.80
N THR A 78 6.85 4.73 12.08
CA THR A 78 6.13 3.49 12.37
C THR A 78 5.91 2.63 11.11
N ILE A 79 5.91 3.26 9.92
CA ILE A 79 5.70 2.60 8.62
C ILE A 79 7.04 2.34 7.89
N TYR A 80 7.93 3.34 7.93
CA TYR A 80 9.20 3.36 7.20
C TYR A 80 10.40 3.55 8.17
N PRO A 81 10.64 2.60 9.08
CA PRO A 81 11.64 2.75 10.15
C PRO A 81 13.09 2.85 9.63
N THR A 82 13.36 2.47 8.38
CA THR A 82 14.66 2.67 7.71
C THR A 82 14.95 4.15 7.44
N TYR A 83 13.93 4.95 7.16
CA TYR A 83 14.06 6.34 6.72
C TYR A 83 13.74 7.35 7.81
N PHE A 84 12.90 6.98 8.78
CA PHE A 84 12.48 7.83 9.88
C PHE A 84 12.65 7.12 11.22
N ASP A 85 12.83 7.90 12.28
CA ASP A 85 12.84 7.43 13.64
C ASP A 85 11.42 7.09 14.10
N SER A 86 11.20 5.87 14.60
CA SER A 86 9.86 5.38 14.94
C SER A 86 9.22 6.09 16.13
N THR A 87 10.02 6.68 17.02
CA THR A 87 9.54 7.35 18.22
C THR A 87 9.29 8.83 17.96
N THR A 88 10.26 9.48 17.33
CA THR A 88 10.23 10.94 17.10
C THR A 88 9.65 11.33 15.75
N GLY A 89 9.44 10.40 14.82
CA GLY A 89 9.01 10.68 13.45
C GLY A 89 9.98 11.52 12.61
N ALA A 90 11.15 11.86 13.16
CA ALA A 90 12.15 12.64 12.46
C ALA A 90 12.84 11.81 11.38
N HIS A 91 13.31 12.44 10.32
CA HIS A 91 14.14 11.78 9.32
C HIS A 91 15.43 11.25 9.97
N ARG A 92 15.85 10.06 9.57
CA ARG A 92 17.18 9.55 9.90
C ARG A 92 18.24 10.25 9.05
N ALA A 93 19.46 10.30 9.58
CA ALA A 93 20.59 10.91 8.89
C ALA A 93 20.80 10.29 7.49
N GLY A 94 20.90 11.13 6.46
CA GLY A 94 21.04 10.72 5.06
C GLY A 94 19.71 10.48 4.33
N HIS A 95 18.57 10.71 4.98
CA HIS A 95 17.22 10.52 4.43
C HIS A 95 16.32 11.76 4.60
N GLU A 96 16.91 12.95 4.77
CA GLU A 96 16.23 14.20 5.10
C GLU A 96 15.21 14.67 4.05
N THR A 97 15.34 14.20 2.80
CA THR A 97 14.43 14.53 1.71
C THR A 97 13.39 13.44 1.41
N LYS A 98 13.51 12.26 2.01
CA LYS A 98 12.66 11.11 1.71
C LYS A 98 11.25 11.34 2.21
N ASN A 99 10.27 11.28 1.32
CA ASN A 99 8.85 11.40 1.64
C ASN A 99 8.05 10.37 0.84
N VAL A 100 6.82 10.07 1.29
CA VAL A 100 5.88 9.28 0.48
C VAL A 100 5.55 10.04 -0.80
N GLU A 101 5.75 9.41 -1.95
CA GLU A 101 5.46 10.01 -3.26
C GLU A 101 4.37 9.26 -4.02
N PHE A 102 4.20 7.96 -3.77
CA PHE A 102 3.14 7.15 -4.39
C PHE A 102 2.09 6.78 -3.36
N ALA A 103 0.81 6.88 -3.71
CA ALA A 103 -0.26 6.34 -2.88
C ALA A 103 -1.22 5.45 -3.68
N ASP A 104 -1.45 4.24 -3.16
CA ASP A 104 -2.40 3.25 -3.68
C ASP A 104 -3.67 3.29 -2.82
N VAL A 105 -4.72 3.93 -3.34
CA VAL A 105 -5.94 4.24 -2.60
C VAL A 105 -6.92 3.09 -2.72
N GLY A 106 -7.12 2.37 -1.61
CA GLY A 106 -7.85 1.11 -1.61
C GLY A 106 -6.97 -0.04 -2.10
N CYS A 107 -5.74 -0.14 -1.58
CA CYS A 107 -4.71 -1.05 -2.07
C CYS A 107 -5.04 -2.55 -1.97
N GLY A 108 -6.13 -2.92 -1.28
CA GLY A 108 -6.52 -4.31 -1.10
C GLY A 108 -5.42 -5.11 -0.42
N PHE A 109 -5.06 -6.25 -1.00
CA PHE A 109 -3.99 -7.12 -0.50
C PHE A 109 -2.57 -6.65 -0.90
N GLY A 110 -2.41 -5.41 -1.37
CA GLY A 110 -1.12 -4.74 -1.55
C GLY A 110 -0.29 -5.24 -2.74
N GLY A 111 -0.90 -5.97 -3.69
CA GLY A 111 -0.19 -6.57 -4.82
C GLY A 111 0.57 -5.55 -5.67
N LEU A 112 -0.01 -4.37 -5.92
CA LEU A 112 0.65 -3.27 -6.62
C LEU A 112 1.93 -2.82 -5.91
N LEU A 113 1.86 -2.60 -4.58
CA LEU A 113 3.00 -2.16 -3.78
C LEU A 113 4.15 -3.16 -3.88
N MET A 114 3.87 -4.47 -3.75
CA MET A 114 4.91 -5.50 -3.83
C MET A 114 5.57 -5.56 -5.22
N GLN A 115 4.80 -5.31 -6.27
CA GLN A 115 5.33 -5.28 -7.64
C GLN A 115 6.17 -4.02 -7.90
N LEU A 116 5.74 -2.85 -7.40
CA LEU A 116 6.42 -1.58 -7.65
C LEU A 116 7.65 -1.37 -6.75
N ALA A 117 7.67 -1.94 -5.55
CA ALA A 117 8.77 -1.81 -4.59
C ALA A 117 10.18 -1.99 -5.22
N PRO A 118 10.48 -3.09 -5.94
CA PRO A 118 11.78 -3.28 -6.57
C PRO A 118 12.02 -2.39 -7.80
N LEU A 119 10.96 -1.88 -8.44
CA LEU A 119 11.06 -1.05 -9.65
C LEU A 119 11.41 0.40 -9.31
N PHE A 120 11.04 0.86 -8.13
CA PHE A 120 11.34 2.20 -7.63
C PHE A 120 11.92 2.14 -6.20
N PRO A 121 13.12 1.56 -6.03
CA PRO A 121 13.69 1.28 -4.70
C PRO A 121 13.88 2.54 -3.84
N ASP A 122 14.00 3.70 -4.49
CA ASP A 122 14.19 4.99 -3.84
C ASP A 122 12.90 5.75 -3.52
N THR A 123 11.76 5.29 -4.01
CA THR A 123 10.48 6.00 -3.88
C THR A 123 9.62 5.35 -2.80
N LEU A 124 9.25 6.14 -1.78
CA LEU A 124 8.35 5.64 -0.74
C LEU A 124 6.90 5.58 -1.26
N MET A 125 6.24 4.44 -1.03
CA MET A 125 4.88 4.18 -1.49
C MET A 125 4.00 3.71 -0.34
N LEU A 126 2.79 4.24 -0.28
CA LEU A 126 1.82 3.94 0.77
C LEU A 126 0.55 3.32 0.21
N GLY A 127 0.18 2.14 0.71
CA GLY A 127 -1.17 1.61 0.57
C GLY A 127 -2.11 2.22 1.59
N LEU A 128 -3.26 2.72 1.16
CA LEU A 128 -4.36 3.08 2.05
C LEU A 128 -5.44 2.00 1.94
N GLU A 129 -5.82 1.38 3.05
CA GLU A 129 -6.89 0.37 3.08
C GLU A 129 -7.76 0.57 4.32
N ILE A 130 -9.08 0.45 4.17
CA ILE A 130 -10.01 0.73 5.26
C ILE A 130 -10.25 -0.51 6.14
N ARG A 131 -10.13 -1.71 5.56
CA ARG A 131 -10.42 -2.98 6.25
C ARG A 131 -9.26 -3.37 7.16
N VAL A 132 -9.57 -3.59 8.43
CA VAL A 132 -8.59 -3.93 9.49
C VAL A 132 -7.78 -5.17 9.11
N HIS A 133 -8.45 -6.28 8.81
CA HIS A 133 -7.74 -7.54 8.56
C HIS A 133 -6.95 -7.53 7.25
N VAL A 134 -7.43 -6.81 6.24
CA VAL A 134 -6.70 -6.68 4.98
C VAL A 134 -5.46 -5.81 5.17
N THR A 135 -5.58 -4.69 5.90
CA THR A 135 -4.42 -3.87 6.25
C THR A 135 -3.39 -4.67 7.06
N GLN A 136 -3.84 -5.47 8.04
CA GLN A 136 -2.96 -6.33 8.83
C GLN A 136 -2.24 -7.36 7.94
N TYR A 137 -2.94 -8.01 7.00
CA TYR A 137 -2.31 -8.92 6.05
C TYR A 137 -1.19 -8.24 5.26
N VAL A 138 -1.46 -7.04 4.72
CA VAL A 138 -0.48 -6.30 3.92
C VAL A 138 0.72 -5.90 4.77
N HIS A 139 0.47 -5.40 5.99
CA HIS A 139 1.52 -5.09 6.95
C HIS A 139 2.41 -6.32 7.21
N ASP A 140 1.79 -7.46 7.52
CA ASP A 140 2.52 -8.68 7.86
C ASP A 140 3.34 -9.20 6.68
N LYS A 141 2.80 -9.05 5.47
CA LYS A 141 3.48 -9.41 4.23
C LYS A 141 4.70 -8.52 3.97
N ILE A 142 4.58 -7.21 4.17
CA ILE A 142 5.70 -6.26 4.06
C ILE A 142 6.81 -6.62 5.07
N VAL A 143 6.44 -6.88 6.33
CA VAL A 143 7.42 -7.27 7.36
C VAL A 143 8.11 -8.58 7.00
N ALA A 144 7.37 -9.59 6.52
CA ALA A 144 7.96 -10.85 6.07
C ALA A 144 8.98 -10.64 4.93
N LEU A 145 8.65 -9.79 3.94
CA LEU A 145 9.52 -9.47 2.82
C LEU A 145 10.78 -8.70 3.24
N ARG A 146 10.65 -7.69 4.11
CA ARG A 146 11.79 -6.95 4.66
C ARG A 146 12.73 -7.88 5.44
N LEU A 147 12.18 -8.76 6.28
CA LEU A 147 12.96 -9.75 7.02
C LEU A 147 13.69 -10.73 6.09
N ALA A 148 13.03 -11.18 5.02
CA ALA A 148 13.61 -12.10 4.04
C ALA A 148 14.73 -11.42 3.24
N ALA A 149 14.52 -10.17 2.83
CA ALA A 149 15.53 -9.37 2.14
C ALA A 149 16.79 -9.17 3.00
N GLN A 150 16.63 -8.87 4.29
CA GLN A 150 17.75 -8.68 5.22
C GLN A 150 18.54 -9.96 5.53
N ARG A 151 17.89 -11.13 5.49
CA ARG A 151 18.51 -12.40 5.91
C ARG A 151 19.32 -13.10 4.83
N GLY A 152 19.20 -12.73 3.55
CA GLY A 152 20.17 -13.01 2.48
C GLY A 152 20.58 -14.47 2.18
N ARG A 153 20.14 -15.50 2.91
CA ARG A 153 20.42 -16.94 2.72
C ARG A 153 19.71 -17.71 3.84
N ILE A 154 18.74 -18.55 3.49
CA ILE A 154 18.27 -19.57 4.43
C ILE A 154 19.23 -20.77 4.29
N GLU A 155 20.03 -21.04 5.31
CA GLU A 155 20.36 -22.43 5.65
C GLU A 155 19.13 -22.98 6.39
N ASP A 156 18.47 -23.93 5.73
CA ASP A 156 17.36 -24.79 6.17
C ASP A 156 16.27 -24.19 7.08
N SER A 157 15.09 -23.96 6.51
CA SER A 157 13.85 -23.83 7.29
C SER A 157 12.96 -25.04 7.06
N ASP A 158 13.02 -25.97 8.02
CA ASP A 158 12.12 -27.11 8.13
C ASP A 158 10.68 -26.63 8.44
N PRO A 159 9.67 -27.01 7.63
CA PRO A 159 8.28 -26.62 7.87
C PRO A 159 7.71 -27.45 9.01
N GLN A 160 7.49 -26.83 10.18
CA GLN A 160 6.59 -27.37 11.19
C GLN A 160 5.29 -26.56 11.27
N PRO A 161 4.15 -27.23 11.52
CA PRO A 161 2.83 -26.63 11.42
C PRO A 161 2.54 -25.70 12.61
N GLN A 162 1.87 -24.58 12.32
CA GLN A 162 1.25 -23.74 13.35
C GLN A 162 0.02 -24.43 13.97
N PRO A 163 -0.30 -24.14 15.24
CA PRO A 163 -1.43 -24.75 15.93
C PRO A 163 -2.77 -24.12 15.51
N GLU A 164 -3.71 -25.00 15.17
CA GLU A 164 -5.17 -24.88 15.14
C GLU A 164 -5.78 -23.55 14.63
N ALA A 165 -5.84 -23.41 13.30
CA ALA A 165 -6.84 -22.58 12.64
C ALA A 165 -7.96 -23.48 12.07
N SER A 166 -9.19 -23.25 12.52
CA SER A 166 -10.50 -23.58 11.90
C SER A 166 -10.45 -24.46 10.63
N SER A 167 -11.00 -25.67 10.76
CA SER A 167 -11.06 -26.74 9.75
C SER A 167 -11.90 -26.38 8.50
N THR A 168 -11.33 -25.56 7.62
CA THR A 168 -11.80 -25.42 6.23
C THR A 168 -10.67 -25.83 5.29
N GLN A 169 -10.95 -26.78 4.39
CA GLN A 169 -9.98 -27.23 3.38
C GLN A 169 -9.53 -26.04 2.52
N ALA A 170 -8.22 -25.99 2.20
CA ALA A 170 -7.67 -24.96 1.32
C ALA A 170 -8.27 -25.10 -0.09
N THR A 171 -8.62 -23.97 -0.70
CA THR A 171 -9.03 -23.94 -2.12
C THR A 171 -7.80 -23.86 -3.03
N ASP A 172 -7.94 -24.18 -4.31
CA ASP A 172 -6.86 -24.03 -5.30
C ASP A 172 -6.32 -22.58 -5.33
N GLU A 173 -7.19 -21.59 -5.16
CA GLU A 173 -6.78 -20.18 -5.08
C GLU A 173 -5.92 -19.88 -3.85
N ASP A 174 -6.19 -20.53 -2.72
CA ASP A 174 -5.39 -20.36 -1.50
C ASP A 174 -4.00 -21.02 -1.66
N LEU A 175 -3.92 -22.13 -2.41
CA LEU A 175 -2.66 -22.81 -2.71
C LEU A 175 -1.80 -22.03 -3.71
N ASP A 176 -2.42 -21.48 -4.75
CA ASP A 176 -1.75 -20.63 -5.74
C ASP A 176 -1.18 -19.37 -5.08
N GLU A 177 -1.95 -18.72 -4.20
CA GLU A 177 -1.48 -17.56 -3.44
C GLU A 177 -0.29 -17.94 -2.54
N ALA A 178 -0.40 -19.04 -1.79
CA ALA A 178 0.66 -19.48 -0.90
C ALA A 178 1.97 -19.72 -1.68
N THR A 179 1.87 -20.32 -2.87
CA THR A 179 3.00 -20.56 -3.77
C THR A 179 3.62 -19.24 -4.26
N GLN A 180 2.80 -18.30 -4.73
CA GLN A 180 3.27 -16.98 -5.18
C GLN A 180 3.96 -16.20 -4.06
N ASN A 181 3.39 -16.22 -2.85
CA ASN A 181 4.00 -15.51 -1.72
C ASN A 181 5.31 -16.16 -1.27
N ALA A 182 5.41 -17.49 -1.31
CA ALA A 182 6.64 -18.21 -1.02
C ALA A 182 7.76 -17.82 -1.99
N GLN A 183 7.47 -17.80 -3.29
CA GLN A 183 8.41 -17.36 -4.32
C GLN A 183 8.85 -15.90 -4.11
N LEU A 184 7.90 -15.01 -3.78
CA LEU A 184 8.20 -13.60 -3.53
C LEU A 184 9.14 -13.42 -2.33
N VAL A 185 8.92 -14.19 -1.26
CA VAL A 185 9.76 -14.17 -0.05
C VAL A 185 11.13 -14.79 -0.32
N GLU A 186 11.21 -15.88 -1.06
CA GLU A 186 12.48 -16.49 -1.47
C GLU A 186 13.33 -15.52 -2.29
N ALA A 187 12.71 -14.82 -3.24
CA ALA A 187 13.37 -13.84 -4.10
C ALA A 187 13.62 -12.48 -3.43
N ALA A 188 13.11 -12.23 -2.22
CA ALA A 188 13.15 -10.90 -1.60
C ALA A 188 14.57 -10.36 -1.38
N HIS A 189 15.56 -11.25 -1.19
CA HIS A 189 16.96 -10.88 -1.06
C HIS A 189 17.59 -10.33 -2.35
N LEU A 190 16.93 -10.51 -3.50
CA LEU A 190 17.33 -9.97 -4.80
C LEU A 190 16.62 -8.64 -5.11
N ALA A 191 15.61 -8.25 -4.32
CA ALA A 191 14.79 -7.08 -4.61
C ALA A 191 15.54 -5.78 -4.24
N PRO A 192 15.75 -4.85 -5.18
CA PRO A 192 16.25 -3.52 -4.88
C PRO A 192 15.41 -2.84 -3.81
N GLY A 193 16.06 -2.14 -2.87
CA GLY A 193 15.37 -1.41 -1.79
C GLY A 193 14.77 -2.30 -0.68
N SER A 194 14.92 -3.64 -0.76
CA SER A 194 14.56 -4.59 0.31
C SER A 194 13.11 -4.47 0.83
N TYR A 195 12.20 -3.93 0.03
CA TYR A 195 10.83 -3.59 0.44
C TYR A 195 10.73 -2.58 1.61
N ASP A 196 11.82 -1.88 1.94
CA ASP A 196 11.82 -0.83 2.96
C ASP A 196 11.04 0.41 2.49
N ASN A 197 10.85 0.55 1.18
CA ASN A 197 10.18 1.66 0.53
C ASN A 197 8.65 1.53 0.43
N VAL A 198 8.06 0.40 0.85
CA VAL A 198 6.60 0.21 0.81
C VAL A 198 6.01 0.08 2.21
N GLY A 199 4.82 0.64 2.40
CA GLY A 199 4.10 0.64 3.66
C GLY A 199 2.60 0.55 3.44
N VAL A 200 1.85 0.27 4.50
CA VAL A 200 0.39 0.29 4.47
C VAL A 200 -0.14 1.02 5.70
N LEU A 201 -1.25 1.73 5.53
CA LEU A 201 -1.93 2.46 6.57
C LEU A 201 -3.42 2.13 6.53
N ARG A 202 -3.99 1.87 7.72
CA ARG A 202 -5.43 1.74 7.87
C ARG A 202 -6.06 3.13 7.79
N ALA A 203 -6.65 3.47 6.64
CA ALA A 203 -7.23 4.79 6.44
C ALA A 203 -8.40 4.73 5.45
N ASN A 204 -9.32 5.68 5.59
CA ASN A 204 -10.34 5.89 4.59
C ASN A 204 -9.80 6.81 3.48
N GLY A 205 -9.56 6.25 2.29
CA GLY A 205 -9.10 7.00 1.10
C GLY A 205 -10.05 8.09 0.58
N MET A 206 -11.25 8.22 1.16
CA MET A 206 -12.23 9.28 0.87
C MET A 206 -12.25 10.38 1.94
N LYS A 207 -11.40 10.32 2.97
CA LYS A 207 -11.41 11.30 4.06
C LYS A 207 -10.00 11.73 4.37
N PHE A 208 -9.82 13.05 4.44
CA PHE A 208 -8.65 13.66 5.08
C PHE A 208 -7.31 13.23 4.45
N LEU A 209 -7.24 13.02 3.13
CA LEU A 209 -5.94 12.85 2.46
C LEU A 209 -4.99 14.05 2.72
N PRO A 210 -5.47 15.31 2.70
CA PRO A 210 -4.67 16.47 3.08
C PRO A 210 -4.16 16.48 4.53
N ASN A 211 -4.68 15.60 5.40
CA ASN A 211 -4.14 15.45 6.75
C ASN A 211 -2.88 14.58 6.77
N PHE A 212 -2.74 13.65 5.82
CA PHE A 212 -1.55 12.79 5.72
C PHE A 212 -0.45 13.44 4.88
N PHE A 213 -0.82 14.12 3.80
CA PHE A 213 0.12 14.59 2.79
C PHE A 213 0.11 16.12 2.68
N THR A 214 1.29 16.71 2.55
CA THR A 214 1.40 18.14 2.24
C THR A 214 0.95 18.42 0.80
N LYS A 215 0.70 19.70 0.50
CA LYS A 215 0.46 20.14 -0.89
C LYS A 215 1.58 19.62 -1.80
N HIS A 216 1.22 19.05 -2.95
CA HIS A 216 2.14 18.55 -3.98
C HIS A 216 3.14 17.47 -3.51
N GLN A 217 2.86 16.75 -2.42
CA GLN A 217 3.78 15.71 -1.94
C GLN A 217 3.85 14.52 -2.90
N LEU A 218 2.71 14.08 -3.44
CA LEU A 218 2.61 12.88 -4.26
C LEU A 218 2.98 13.15 -5.72
N SER A 219 3.51 12.13 -6.40
CA SER A 219 3.74 12.09 -7.85
C SER A 219 2.87 11.04 -8.56
N LYS A 220 2.39 10.00 -7.87
CA LYS A 220 1.47 9.02 -8.44
C LYS A 220 0.33 8.65 -7.47
N LEU A 221 -0.89 8.60 -8.00
CA LEU A 221 -2.09 8.13 -7.31
C LEU A 221 -2.71 6.96 -8.07
N PHE A 222 -3.01 5.87 -7.38
CA PHE A 222 -3.60 4.67 -7.98
C PHE A 222 -5.01 4.43 -7.41
N PHE A 223 -5.99 4.23 -8.30
CA PHE A 223 -7.35 3.84 -7.97
C PHE A 223 -7.71 2.60 -8.79
N LEU A 224 -7.39 1.42 -8.24
CA LEU A 224 -7.45 0.16 -8.98
C LEU A 224 -8.61 -0.70 -8.50
N PHE A 225 -9.53 -1.03 -9.40
CA PHE A 225 -10.73 -1.83 -9.13
C PHE A 225 -11.55 -1.32 -7.92
N PRO A 226 -11.84 0.00 -7.80
CA PRO A 226 -12.61 0.52 -6.68
C PRO A 226 -14.05 0.00 -6.67
N ASP A 227 -14.72 0.00 -5.50
CA ASP A 227 -16.11 -0.44 -5.39
C ASP A 227 -17.03 0.44 -6.27
N PRO A 228 -17.80 -0.16 -7.19
CA PRO A 228 -18.63 0.58 -8.14
C PRO A 228 -19.84 1.26 -7.51
N HIS A 229 -20.29 0.79 -6.34
CA HIS A 229 -21.47 1.29 -5.64
C HIS A 229 -22.68 1.51 -6.56
N PHE A 230 -23.12 0.45 -7.25
CA PHE A 230 -24.11 0.48 -8.35
C PHE A 230 -25.43 1.22 -8.10
N LYS A 231 -25.87 1.35 -6.84
CA LYS A 231 -27.14 2.02 -6.52
C LYS A 231 -26.93 3.53 -6.53
N SER A 232 -27.75 4.30 -7.25
CA SER A 232 -27.61 5.77 -7.36
C SER A 232 -27.47 6.49 -6.03
N ARG A 233 -28.23 6.07 -5.01
CA ARG A 233 -28.13 6.61 -3.64
C ARG A 233 -26.76 6.42 -2.96
N LYS A 234 -25.95 5.48 -3.46
CA LYS A 234 -24.60 5.16 -2.98
C LYS A 234 -23.50 5.78 -3.84
N HIS A 235 -23.82 6.51 -4.90
CA HIS A 235 -22.77 7.13 -5.74
C HIS A 235 -21.89 8.13 -4.99
N LYS A 236 -22.38 8.73 -3.89
CA LYS A 236 -21.58 9.57 -2.99
C LYS A 236 -20.42 8.81 -2.31
N ALA A 237 -20.47 7.48 -2.32
CA ALA A 237 -19.42 6.62 -1.79
C ALA A 237 -18.35 6.26 -2.84
N ARG A 238 -18.47 6.72 -4.11
CA ARG A 238 -17.45 6.46 -5.13
C ARG A 238 -16.20 7.28 -4.86
N ILE A 239 -15.04 6.63 -4.95
CA ILE A 239 -13.72 7.22 -4.68
C ILE A 239 -13.40 8.39 -5.62
N ILE A 240 -13.89 8.35 -6.88
CA ILE A 240 -13.82 9.48 -7.79
C ILE A 240 -15.12 10.28 -7.74
N SER A 241 -15.02 11.49 -7.21
CA SER A 241 -16.11 12.47 -7.15
C SER A 241 -15.55 13.90 -7.23
N PRO A 242 -16.34 14.91 -7.63
CA PRO A 242 -15.86 16.29 -7.74
C PRO A 242 -15.16 16.83 -6.47
N THR A 243 -15.71 16.53 -5.28
CA THR A 243 -15.13 16.98 -4.01
C THR A 243 -13.77 16.34 -3.75
N LEU A 244 -13.66 15.02 -3.96
CA LEU A 244 -12.41 14.29 -3.74
C LEU A 244 -11.32 14.66 -4.76
N LEU A 245 -11.70 14.98 -5.99
CA LEU A 245 -10.75 15.39 -7.03
C LEU A 245 -9.97 16.67 -6.65
N ALA A 246 -10.59 17.59 -5.91
CA ALA A 246 -9.90 18.76 -5.39
C ALA A 246 -8.83 18.37 -4.34
N GLU A 247 -9.15 17.45 -3.44
CA GLU A 247 -8.18 16.91 -2.46
C GLU A 247 -7.04 16.15 -3.16
N TYR A 248 -7.36 15.33 -4.16
CA TYR A 248 -6.35 14.61 -4.95
C TYR A 248 -5.43 15.57 -5.72
N ALA A 249 -5.97 16.64 -6.30
CA ALA A 249 -5.18 17.66 -6.97
C ALA A 249 -4.31 18.50 -6.00
N TYR A 250 -4.75 18.66 -4.75
CA TYR A 250 -3.97 19.34 -3.71
C TYR A 250 -2.73 18.53 -3.31
N VAL A 251 -2.89 17.23 -3.07
CA VAL A 251 -1.76 16.38 -2.62
C VAL A 251 -0.85 15.93 -3.77
N LEU A 252 -1.35 15.89 -5.02
CA LEU A 252 -0.59 15.50 -6.20
C LEU A 252 0.09 16.71 -6.85
N ARG A 253 1.40 16.62 -7.12
CA ARG A 253 2.19 17.71 -7.74
C ARG A 253 1.83 17.94 -9.21
N PRO A 254 2.03 19.18 -9.75
CA PRO A 254 2.13 19.41 -11.19
C PRO A 254 3.03 18.36 -11.87
N GLY A 255 2.54 17.73 -12.94
CA GLY A 255 3.22 16.65 -13.64
C GLY A 255 3.03 15.25 -13.04
N GLY A 256 2.40 15.14 -11.86
CA GLY A 256 2.02 13.85 -11.27
C GLY A 256 0.90 13.16 -12.07
N ILE A 257 0.72 11.86 -11.85
CA ILE A 257 -0.23 11.04 -12.64
C ILE A 257 -1.21 10.29 -11.74
N VAL A 258 -2.48 10.34 -12.12
CA VAL A 258 -3.55 9.49 -11.58
C VAL A 258 -3.78 8.31 -12.51
N TYR A 259 -3.74 7.08 -11.99
CA TYR A 259 -4.05 5.85 -12.72
C TYR A 259 -5.40 5.31 -12.24
N ILE A 260 -6.30 5.05 -13.18
CA ILE A 260 -7.59 4.41 -12.90
C ILE A 260 -7.71 3.13 -13.73
N ILE A 261 -8.18 2.05 -13.10
CA ILE A 261 -8.55 0.82 -13.81
C ILE A 261 -9.74 0.15 -13.13
N THR A 262 -10.66 -0.42 -13.89
CA THR A 262 -11.79 -1.20 -13.35
C THR A 262 -12.33 -2.16 -14.41
N ASP A 263 -12.95 -3.24 -13.97
CA ASP A 263 -13.72 -4.19 -14.78
C ASP A 263 -15.18 -3.76 -15.00
N VAL A 264 -15.63 -2.68 -14.33
CA VAL A 264 -17.00 -2.18 -14.43
C VAL A 264 -17.07 -0.99 -15.37
N ARG A 265 -17.58 -1.20 -16.59
CA ARG A 265 -17.67 -0.15 -17.63
C ARG A 265 -18.36 1.13 -17.14
N GLN A 266 -19.48 1.00 -16.42
CA GLN A 266 -20.22 2.15 -15.90
C GLN A 266 -19.42 2.95 -14.85
N LEU A 267 -18.60 2.27 -14.05
CA LEU A 267 -17.72 2.93 -13.10
C LEU A 267 -16.57 3.63 -13.84
N TYR A 268 -15.99 2.97 -14.85
CA TYR A 268 -14.97 3.58 -15.71
C TYR A 268 -15.48 4.88 -16.34
N ASP A 269 -16.64 4.85 -17.01
CA ASP A 269 -17.21 6.04 -17.67
C ASP A 269 -17.45 7.16 -16.65
N TRP A 270 -17.83 6.82 -15.41
CA TRP A 270 -17.95 7.79 -14.32
C TRP A 270 -16.60 8.40 -13.94
N MET A 271 -15.59 7.58 -13.65
CA MET A 271 -14.28 8.06 -13.22
C MET A 271 -13.62 8.90 -14.30
N ASP A 272 -13.62 8.38 -15.53
CA ASP A 272 -13.05 8.98 -16.73
C ASP A 272 -13.69 10.33 -17.08
N LYS A 273 -15.02 10.44 -16.94
CA LYS A 273 -15.76 11.70 -17.11
C LYS A 273 -15.37 12.73 -16.05
N HIS A 274 -15.43 12.39 -14.77
CA HIS A 274 -15.22 13.37 -13.70
C HIS A 274 -13.76 13.85 -13.64
N LEU A 275 -12.79 12.96 -13.85
CA LEU A 275 -11.39 13.34 -14.02
C LEU A 275 -11.20 14.22 -15.25
N GLY A 276 -11.79 13.86 -16.40
CA GLY A 276 -11.69 14.64 -17.64
C GLY A 276 -12.38 16.01 -17.60
N GLN A 277 -13.33 16.22 -16.68
CA GLN A 277 -14.02 17.50 -16.49
C GLN A 277 -13.34 18.41 -15.45
N HIS A 278 -12.44 17.87 -14.63
CA HIS A 278 -11.79 18.63 -13.58
C HIS A 278 -10.65 19.48 -14.16
N PRO A 279 -10.57 20.79 -13.86
CA PRO A 279 -9.66 21.73 -14.54
C PRO A 279 -8.17 21.45 -14.30
N LEU A 280 -7.82 20.71 -13.25
CA LEU A 280 -6.44 20.36 -12.91
C LEU A 280 -5.99 19.00 -13.46
N PHE A 281 -6.80 18.32 -14.26
CA PHE A 281 -6.47 17.02 -14.83
C PHE A 281 -6.63 17.01 -16.34
N LYS A 282 -5.65 16.40 -17.03
CA LYS A 282 -5.69 16.15 -18.47
C LYS A 282 -5.52 14.66 -18.72
N ARG A 283 -6.43 14.08 -19.51
CA ARG A 283 -6.32 12.69 -19.93
C ARG A 283 -5.06 12.49 -20.76
N LEU A 284 -4.30 11.45 -20.43
CA LEU A 284 -3.14 11.00 -21.20
C LEU A 284 -3.57 10.03 -22.30
N ASP A 285 -2.86 10.08 -23.41
CA ASP A 285 -2.98 9.07 -24.46
C ASP A 285 -2.32 7.77 -23.99
N LYS A 286 -2.99 6.63 -24.18
CA LYS A 286 -2.51 5.32 -23.74
C LYS A 286 -1.21 4.92 -24.44
N ASP A 287 -1.10 5.29 -25.70
CA ASP A 287 0.08 5.04 -26.54
C ASP A 287 1.05 6.24 -26.55
N GLY A 288 0.74 7.27 -25.74
CA GLY A 288 1.54 8.48 -25.60
C GLY A 288 2.88 8.24 -24.89
N PRO A 289 3.84 9.15 -25.07
CA PRO A 289 5.20 9.00 -24.53
C PRO A 289 5.23 8.92 -23.00
N GLU A 290 4.26 9.53 -22.30
CA GLU A 290 4.16 9.51 -20.84
C GLU A 290 3.85 8.11 -20.29
N LEU A 291 3.14 7.26 -21.04
CA LEU A 291 2.67 5.95 -20.57
C LEU A 291 3.37 4.77 -21.24
N LYS A 292 3.84 4.93 -22.48
CA LYS A 292 4.38 3.83 -23.30
C LYS A 292 5.51 3.03 -22.63
N HIS A 293 6.30 3.67 -21.78
CA HIS A 293 7.42 3.05 -21.06
C HIS A 293 7.29 3.16 -19.54
N ASP A 294 6.10 3.53 -19.04
CA ASP A 294 5.89 3.63 -17.60
C ASP A 294 5.64 2.22 -17.03
N PRO A 295 6.56 1.68 -16.20
CA PRO A 295 6.38 0.36 -15.61
C PRO A 295 5.16 0.28 -14.68
N CYS A 296 4.62 1.42 -14.24
CA CYS A 296 3.36 1.44 -13.50
C CYS A 296 2.19 0.93 -14.36
N VAL A 297 2.20 1.14 -15.68
CA VAL A 297 1.10 0.70 -16.55
C VAL A 297 0.98 -0.81 -16.51
N GLU A 298 2.06 -1.56 -16.72
CA GLU A 298 2.01 -3.03 -16.63
C GLU A 298 1.54 -3.51 -15.24
N ALA A 299 2.07 -2.89 -14.19
CA ALA A 299 1.73 -3.26 -12.82
C ALA A 299 0.24 -3.02 -12.50
N VAL A 300 -0.38 -1.92 -12.95
CA VAL A 300 -1.81 -1.68 -12.68
C VAL A 300 -2.74 -2.71 -13.33
N TYR A 301 -2.34 -3.31 -14.47
CA TYR A 301 -3.14 -4.34 -15.14
C TYR A 301 -3.02 -5.73 -14.50
N THR A 302 -1.88 -6.02 -13.88
CA THR A 302 -1.48 -7.42 -13.59
C THR A 302 -1.16 -7.69 -12.12
N ALA A 303 -0.77 -6.67 -11.35
CA ALA A 303 -0.24 -6.87 -10.00
C ALA A 303 -1.32 -7.06 -8.93
N THR A 304 -2.53 -6.51 -9.13
CA THR A 304 -3.61 -6.58 -8.14
C THR A 304 -4.36 -7.90 -8.21
N GLU A 305 -4.88 -8.36 -7.06
CA GLU A 305 -5.65 -9.60 -6.98
C GLU A 305 -6.95 -9.52 -7.78
N GLU A 306 -7.63 -8.37 -7.71
CA GLU A 306 -8.81 -8.06 -8.53
C GLU A 306 -8.46 -8.11 -10.02
N GLY A 307 -7.33 -7.54 -10.45
CA GLY A 307 -6.87 -7.61 -11.84
C GLY A 307 -6.59 -9.04 -12.32
N LYS A 308 -5.93 -9.86 -11.49
CA LYS A 308 -5.72 -11.29 -11.77
C LYS A 308 -7.04 -12.07 -11.86
N LYS A 309 -8.01 -11.76 -10.99
CA LYS A 309 -9.34 -12.37 -11.00
C LYS A 309 -10.11 -12.03 -12.28
N VAL A 310 -10.06 -10.77 -12.72
CA VAL A 310 -10.70 -10.33 -13.97
C VAL A 310 -10.12 -11.08 -15.17
N GLU A 311 -8.79 -11.23 -15.22
CA GLU A 311 -8.09 -12.00 -16.26
C GLU A 311 -8.55 -13.46 -16.32
N ARG A 312 -8.57 -14.16 -15.17
CA ARG A 312 -9.02 -15.56 -15.07
C ARG A 312 -10.45 -15.73 -15.56
N ASN A 313 -11.29 -14.73 -15.34
CA ASN A 313 -12.69 -14.72 -15.77
C ASN A 313 -12.89 -14.17 -17.20
N ARG A 314 -11.81 -13.84 -17.93
CA ARG A 314 -11.85 -13.23 -19.26
C ARG A 314 -12.70 -11.95 -19.30
N GLY A 315 -12.67 -11.19 -18.22
CA GLY A 315 -13.36 -9.90 -18.12
C GLY A 315 -12.55 -8.77 -18.73
N ASP A 316 -13.23 -7.73 -19.18
CA ASP A 316 -12.59 -6.52 -19.70
C ASP A 316 -11.94 -5.70 -18.57
N LYS A 317 -10.83 -5.03 -18.89
CA LYS A 317 -10.18 -4.06 -18.00
C LYS A 317 -10.18 -2.68 -18.66
N TRP A 318 -10.90 -1.74 -18.07
CA TRP A 318 -11.02 -0.38 -18.55
C TRP A 318 -10.06 0.54 -17.81
N PHE A 319 -9.02 1.00 -18.50
CA PHE A 319 -7.95 1.84 -17.95
C PHE A 319 -7.97 3.25 -18.54
N SER A 320 -7.59 4.24 -17.74
CA SER A 320 -7.18 5.59 -18.17
C SER A 320 -6.13 6.13 -17.19
N ALA A 321 -5.31 7.08 -17.64
CA ALA A 321 -4.46 7.86 -16.76
C ALA A 321 -4.61 9.36 -17.03
N PHE A 322 -4.36 10.17 -16.01
CA PHE A 322 -4.55 11.63 -16.04
C PHE A 322 -3.34 12.34 -15.47
N LEU A 323 -2.80 13.28 -16.23
CA LEU A 323 -1.75 14.20 -15.81
C LEU A 323 -2.35 15.30 -14.95
N ARG A 324 -1.72 15.60 -13.81
CA ARG A 324 -2.02 16.75 -12.96
C ARG A 324 -1.39 18.01 -13.59
N LEU A 325 -2.22 18.95 -14.02
CA LEU A 325 -1.83 20.21 -14.65
C LEU A 325 -1.32 21.23 -13.63
N ALA A 326 -0.60 22.28 -14.04
CA ALA A 326 -0.22 23.37 -13.13
C ALA A 326 -1.45 24.08 -12.54
N ASP A 327 -1.27 24.74 -11.38
CA ASP A 327 -2.32 25.58 -10.80
C ASP A 327 -2.55 26.80 -11.72
N PRO A 328 -3.79 27.28 -11.92
CA PRO A 328 -4.10 28.32 -12.92
C PRO A 328 -3.45 29.71 -12.70
N THR A 329 -2.62 29.91 -11.67
CA THR A 329 -2.04 31.20 -11.30
C THR A 329 -0.65 31.09 -10.62
N GLU A 330 0.18 30.12 -11.01
CA GLU A 330 1.63 30.19 -10.73
C GLU A 330 2.39 30.88 -11.87
#